data_AF-A0A972UM54-F1
#
_entry.id   AF-A0A972UM54-F1
#
_cell.length_a   1.000
_cell.length_b   1.000
_cell.length_c   1.000
_cell.angle_alpha   90.00
_cell.angle_beta   90.00
_cell.angle_gamma   90.00
#
_symmetry.space_group_name_H-M   'P 1'
#
loop_
_entity.id
_entity.type
_entity.pdbx_description
1 polymer ?
#
loop_
_entity_poly.entity_id
_entity_poly.type
_entity_poly.pdbx_seq_one_letter_code
_entity_poly.pdbx_strand_id
1 'polypeptide(L)' 'MAKSVAVLMGGWSSEREVSLVSGAAVAEALSAAGYETETIDVARDVEGLARRLTPRPDVVFNALHGRYGEDGCV' A
#
# COMPACT_ATOMS: atom_id res chain seq x y z
N MET A 1 -14.77 15.89 4.83
CA MET A 1 -14.35 14.95 3.77
C MET A 1 -13.72 13.74 4.44
N ALA A 2 -13.93 12.54 3.90
CA ALA A 2 -13.26 11.34 4.37
C ALA A 2 -11.75 11.44 4.09
N LYS A 3 -10.91 10.93 4.99
CA LYS A 3 -9.46 10.93 4.79
C LYS A 3 -9.08 9.88 3.76
N SER A 4 -8.14 10.21 2.90
CA SER A 4 -7.58 9.33 1.87
C SER A 4 -6.43 8.48 2.42
N VAL A 5 -6.48 7.17 2.19
CA VAL A 5 -5.45 6.21 2.62
C VAL A 5 -4.98 5.39 1.43
N ALA A 6 -3.69 5.47 1.11
CA ALA A 6 -3.06 4.57 0.15
C ALA A 6 -2.47 3.37 0.87
N VAL A 7 -2.87 2.15 0.49
CA VAL A 7 -2.34 0.90 1.03
C VAL A 7 -1.30 0.35 0.04
N LEU A 8 -0.03 0.33 0.44
CA LEU A 8 1.04 -0.30 -0.33
C LEU A 8 1.06 -1.80 -0.05
N MET A 9 0.99 -2.61 -1.10
CA MET A 9 0.93 -4.07 -0.99
C MET A 9 1.72 -4.74 -2.14
N GLY A 10 1.90 -6.05 -2.06
CA GLY A 10 2.66 -6.82 -3.04
C GLY A 10 4.17 -6.69 -2.86
N GLY A 11 4.84 -5.90 -3.71
CA GLY A 11 6.30 -5.83 -3.73
C GLY A 11 6.95 -6.98 -4.50
N TRP A 12 8.29 -7.05 -4.44
CA TRP A 12 9.11 -8.08 -5.09
C TRP A 12 9.96 -8.90 -4.11
N SER A 13 9.50 -9.00 -2.86
CA SER A 13 10.06 -9.90 -1.86
C SER A 13 9.53 -11.33 -2.04
N SER A 14 10.11 -12.29 -1.32
CA SER A 14 9.58 -13.66 -1.23
C SER A 14 8.21 -13.74 -0.54
N GLU A 15 7.82 -12.69 0.16
CA GLU A 15 6.58 -12.61 0.95
C GLU A 15 5.47 -11.85 0.23
N ARG A 16 5.64 -11.61 -1.07
CA ARG A 16 4.69 -10.88 -1.93
C ARG A 16 3.24 -11.34 -1.75
N GLU A 17 2.99 -12.65 -1.83
CA GLU A 17 1.63 -13.18 -1.73
C GLU A 17 1.00 -12.90 -0.36
N VAL A 18 1.81 -12.95 0.71
CA VAL A 18 1.37 -12.58 2.06
C VAL A 18 0.99 -11.10 2.10
N SER A 19 1.79 -10.23 1.46
CA SER A 19 1.51 -8.79 1.36
C SER A 19 0.25 -8.48 0.57
N LEU A 20 -0.03 -9.22 -0.49
CA LEU A 20 -1.27 -9.07 -1.26
C LEU A 20 -2.51 -9.43 -0.40
N VAL A 21 -2.42 -10.51 0.38
CA VAL A 21 -3.52 -10.94 1.25
C VAL A 21 -3.75 -9.95 2.39
N SER A 22 -2.68 -9.57 3.11
CA SER A 22 -2.80 -8.63 4.24
C SER A 22 -3.23 -7.23 3.79
N GLY A 23 -2.67 -6.73 2.68
CA GLY A 23 -3.03 -5.44 2.10
C GLY A 23 -4.50 -5.37 1.67
N ALA A 24 -5.04 -6.43 1.06
CA ALA A 24 -6.45 -6.50 0.70
C ALA A 24 -7.38 -6.45 1.92
N ALA A 25 -7.06 -7.22 2.97
CA ALA A 25 -7.84 -7.22 4.21
C ALA A 25 -7.81 -5.85 4.91
N VAL A 26 -6.66 -5.17 4.92
CA VAL A 26 -6.53 -3.81 5.46
C VAL A 26 -7.37 -2.81 4.66
N ALA A 27 -7.32 -2.88 3.33
CA ALA A 27 -8.09 -1.99 2.46
C ALA A 27 -9.60 -2.15 2.63
N GLU A 28 -10.08 -3.39 2.77
CA GLU A 28 -11.49 -3.68 3.07
C GLU A 28 -11.90 -3.07 4.42
N ALA A 29 -11.10 -3.26 5.47
CA ALA A 29 -11.38 -2.72 6.80
C ALA A 29 -11.38 -1.18 6.83
N LEU A 30 -10.44 -0.53 6.14
CA LEU A 30 -10.39 0.93 6.01
C LEU A 30 -11.60 1.47 5.26
N SER A 31 -11.98 0.82 4.16
CA SER A 31 -13.17 1.21 3.38
C SER A 31 -14.44 1.07 4.22
N ALA A 32 -14.59 -0.04 4.97
CA ALA A 32 -15.70 -0.26 5.88
C ALA A 32 -15.75 0.76 7.04
N ALA A 33 -14.60 1.29 7.45
CA ALA A 33 -14.48 2.35 8.45
C ALA A 33 -14.73 3.77 7.90
N GLY A 34 -15.01 3.92 6.59
CA GLY A 34 -15.37 5.18 5.97
C GLY A 34 -14.19 6.02 5.46
N TYR A 35 -13.02 5.40 5.23
CA TYR A 35 -11.88 6.06 4.57
C TYR A 35 -11.94 5.89 3.05
N GLU A 36 -11.50 6.91 2.31
CA GLU A 36 -11.27 6.80 0.86
C GLU A 36 -9.99 5.99 0.65
N THR A 37 -10.12 4.72 0.27
CA THR A 37 -9.00 3.77 0.28
C THR A 37 -8.59 3.41 -1.15
N GLU A 38 -7.30 3.55 -1.48
CA GLU A 38 -6.71 3.05 -2.72
C GLU A 38 -5.65 1.98 -2.40
N THR A 39 -5.65 0.87 -3.14
CA THR A 39 -4.58 -0.13 -3.06
C THR A 39 -3.55 0.05 -4.16
N ILE A 40 -2.27 -0.03 -3.80
CA ILE A 40 -1.15 0.10 -4.72
C ILE A 40 -0.29 -1.16 -4.63
N ASP A 41 -0.33 -1.99 -5.68
CA ASP A 41 0.63 -3.08 -5.87
C ASP A 41 1.98 -2.50 -6.26
N VAL A 42 2.94 -2.55 -5.34
CA VAL A 42 4.25 -1.96 -5.49
C VAL A 42 5.12 -2.82 -6.41
N ALA A 43 5.50 -2.24 -7.55
CA ALA A 43 6.45 -2.82 -8.49
C ALA A 43 7.76 -2.03 -8.47
N ARG A 44 8.80 -2.54 -9.15
CA ARG A 44 10.14 -1.92 -9.22
C ARG A 44 10.16 -0.52 -9.85
N ASP A 45 9.05 -0.10 -10.43
CA ASP A 45 8.86 1.23 -11.00
C ASP A 45 8.52 2.27 -9.92
N VAL A 46 9.59 2.88 -9.38
CA VAL A 46 9.48 3.93 -8.35
C VAL A 46 8.81 5.21 -8.91
N GLU A 47 9.01 5.52 -10.19
CA GLU A 47 8.38 6.69 -10.80
C GLU A 47 6.87 6.47 -10.93
N GLY A 48 6.45 5.27 -11.37
CA GLY A 48 5.06 4.86 -11.38
C GLY A 48 4.41 4.94 -9.99
N LEU A 49 5.11 4.48 -8.94
CA LEU A 49 4.64 4.60 -7.56
C LEU A 49 4.44 6.07 -7.15
N ALA A 50 5.43 6.94 -7.42
CA ALA A 50 5.34 8.36 -7.09
C ALA A 50 4.17 9.05 -7.82
N ARG A 51 3.92 8.68 -9.08
CA ARG A 51 2.76 9.18 -9.85
C ARG A 51 1.44 8.74 -9.24
N ARG A 52 1.34 7.50 -8.76
CA ARG A 52 0.12 7.01 -8.07
C ARG A 52 -0.12 7.67 -6.72
N LEU A 53 0.95 8.04 -6.02
CA LEU A 53 0.87 8.84 -4.78
C LEU A 53 0.69 10.34 -5.05
N THR A 54 0.30 10.73 -6.27
CA THR A 54 0.04 12.12 -6.67
C THR A 54 -1.39 12.23 -7.24
N PRO A 55 -2.30 13.02 -6.62
CA PRO A 55 -2.08 13.86 -5.45
C PRO A 55 -1.76 13.07 -4.18
N ARG A 56 -1.06 13.70 -3.24
CA ARG A 56 -0.63 13.06 -2.00
C ARG A 56 -1.85 12.61 -1.18
N PRO A 57 -1.94 11.32 -0.77
CA PRO A 57 -2.96 10.86 0.17
C PRO A 57 -2.68 11.42 1.57
N ASP A 58 -3.70 11.48 2.41
CA ASP A 58 -3.55 11.94 3.80
C ASP A 58 -2.63 11.01 4.61
N VAL A 59 -2.71 9.70 4.34
CA VAL A 59 -1.91 8.66 4.99
C VAL A 59 -1.53 7.57 3.99
N VAL A 60 -0.34 6.99 4.18
CA VAL A 60 0.07 5.75 3.51
C VAL A 60 0.16 4.65 4.57
N PHE A 61 -0.49 3.52 4.31
CA PHE A 61 -0.34 2.30 5.10
C PHE A 61 0.59 1.33 4.37
N ASN A 62 1.72 0.99 4.97
CA ASN A 62 2.65 0.01 4.42
C ASN A 62 2.22 -1.41 4.82
N ALA A 63 1.67 -2.17 3.88
CA ALA A 63 1.37 -3.60 4.02
C ALA A 63 2.38 -4.48 3.25
N LEU A 64 3.55 -3.96 2.88
CA LEU A 64 4.63 -4.74 2.29
C LEU A 64 5.30 -5.62 3.35
N HIS A 65 5.69 -6.83 2.97
CA HIS A 65 6.39 -7.78 3.84
C HIS A 65 7.77 -8.14 3.28
N GLY A 66 8.68 -8.45 4.20
CA GLY A 66 10.03 -8.89 3.90
C GLY A 66 10.93 -7.77 3.36
N ARG A 67 11.94 -8.17 2.58
CA ARG A 67 12.92 -7.25 2.00
C ARG A 67 12.22 -6.18 1.16
N TYR A 68 12.68 -4.94 1.28
CA TYR A 68 12.11 -3.72 0.70
C TYR A 68 10.81 -3.23 1.34
N GLY A 69 10.13 -4.02 2.18
CA GLY A 69 8.91 -3.63 2.88
C GLY A 69 9.13 -3.31 4.36
N GLU A 70 9.92 -4.14 5.05
CA GLU A 70 10.10 -4.12 6.51
C GLU A 70 11.57 -3.90 6.93
N ASP A 71 12.47 -3.69 5.97
CA ASP A 71 13.91 -3.49 6.18
C ASP A 71 14.34 -2.01 6.23
N GLY A 72 13.36 -1.09 6.28
CA GLY A 72 13.59 0.36 6.29
C GLY A 72 13.83 0.97 4.91
N CYS A 73 13.63 0.22 3.82
CA CYS A 73 13.75 0.74 2.46
C CYS A 73 12.59 1.67 2.06
N VAL A 74 11.35 1.32 2.42
CA VAL A 74 10.13 2.05 2.05
C VAL A 74 9.71 3.05 3.13
#